data_AF-A0A9D5JCF1-F1
#
_entry.id   AF-A0A9D5JCF1-F1
#
_cell.length_a   1.000
_cell.length_b   1.000
_cell.length_c   1.000
_cell.angle_alpha   90.00
_cell.angle_beta   90.00
_cell.angle_gamma   90.00
#
_symmetry.space_group_name_H-M   'P 1'
#
loop_
_entity.id
_entity.type
_entity.pdbx_description
1 polymer ?
#
loop_
_entity_poly.entity_id
_entity_poly.type
_entity_poly.pdbx_seq_one_letter_code
_entity_poly.pdbx_strand_id
1 'polypeptide(L)'
;MIAKIGEALLAAGAMAWQVGWSLVLGFALSGIIQAVVSKARMREQLGRSGVREIALAAGYGAASSSCSYAAATLSRTLFKKGAAFTPSLAFLFSSTNLVVELGVILYLLLGWQFTVGEWIGGVVLIAIMSLLVKLTYPKKLVEEARAHEETGGGHE
;
A
#
# COMPACT_ATOMS: atom_id res chain seq x y z
N MET A 1 11.83 12.36 -41.67
CA MET A 1 10.91 11.47 -40.94
C MET A 1 11.67 10.36 -40.20
N ILE A 2 12.52 9.57 -40.88
CA ILE A 2 13.33 8.49 -40.26
C ILE A 2 14.30 9.00 -39.17
N ALA A 3 14.97 10.13 -39.37
CA ALA A 3 15.87 10.72 -38.36
C ALA A 3 15.14 11.13 -37.06
N LYS A 4 13.92 11.66 -37.18
CA LYS A 4 13.06 12.03 -36.03
C LYS A 4 12.58 10.80 -35.26
N ILE A 5 12.32 9.69 -35.96
CA ILE A 5 11.96 8.41 -35.35
C ILE A 5 13.17 7.81 -34.61
N GLY A 6 14.38 7.93 -35.17
CA GLY A 6 15.62 7.51 -34.52
C GLY A 6 15.92 8.28 -33.23
N GLU A 7 15.76 9.61 -33.24
CA GLU A 7 15.89 10.42 -32.01
C GLU A 7 14.83 10.08 -30.96
N ALA A 8 13.58 9.86 -31.38
CA ALA A 8 12.51 9.48 -30.46
C ALA A 8 12.76 8.10 -29.82
N LEU A 9 13.26 7.12 -30.58
CA LEU A 9 13.64 5.80 -30.07
C LEU A 9 14.83 5.88 -29.12
N LEU A 10 15.83 6.71 -29.41
CA LEU A 10 16.98 6.92 -28.52
C LEU A 10 16.56 7.63 -27.22
N ALA A 11 15.69 8.63 -27.30
CA ALA A 11 15.15 9.31 -26.13
C ALA A 11 14.31 8.37 -25.26
N ALA A 12 13.46 7.54 -25.89
CA ALA A 12 12.69 6.51 -25.19
C ALA A 12 13.60 5.46 -24.54
N GLY A 13 14.64 5.01 -25.25
CA GLY A 13 15.64 4.07 -24.71
C GLY A 13 16.44 4.66 -23.55
N ALA A 14 16.82 5.93 -23.63
CA ALA A 14 17.53 6.63 -22.55
C ALA A 14 16.64 6.81 -21.30
N MET A 15 15.38 7.24 -21.49
CA MET A 15 14.40 7.34 -20.41
C MET A 15 14.12 5.95 -19.78
N ALA A 16 13.96 4.92 -20.61
CA ALA A 16 13.74 3.56 -20.14
C ALA A 16 14.95 3.01 -19.36
N TRP A 17 16.17 3.28 -19.80
CA TRP A 17 17.38 2.88 -19.09
C TRP A 17 17.50 3.60 -17.74
N GLN A 18 17.25 4.91 -17.71
CA GLN A 18 17.37 5.72 -16.50
C GLN A 18 16.29 5.39 -15.46
N VAL A 19 15.04 5.24 -15.88
CA VAL A 19 13.93 4.84 -15.00
C VAL A 19 14.04 3.35 -14.64
N GLY A 20 14.51 2.52 -15.57
CA GLY A 20 14.68 1.08 -15.39
C GLY A 20 15.56 0.73 -14.20
N TRP A 21 16.69 1.43 -14.01
CA TRP A 21 17.56 1.21 -12.85
C TRP A 21 16.88 1.60 -11.53
N SER A 22 16.15 2.72 -11.49
CA SER A 22 15.37 3.12 -10.31
C SER A 22 14.28 2.12 -9.97
N LEU A 23 13.58 1.59 -10.98
CA LEU A 23 12.54 0.57 -10.81
C LEU A 23 13.13 -0.78 -10.37
N VAL A 24 14.24 -1.23 -10.95
CA VAL A 24 14.90 -2.49 -10.56
C VAL A 24 15.35 -2.41 -9.10
N LEU A 25 15.97 -1.31 -8.68
CA LEU A 25 16.38 -1.12 -7.28
C LEU A 25 15.17 -1.04 -6.34
N GLY A 26 14.11 -0.31 -6.74
CA GLY A 26 12.86 -0.22 -5.99
C GLY A 26 12.20 -1.59 -5.78
N PHE A 27 11.99 -2.34 -6.87
CA PHE A 27 11.37 -3.65 -6.84
C PHE A 27 12.23 -4.72 -6.15
N ALA A 28 13.56 -4.66 -6.27
CA ALA A 28 14.45 -5.55 -5.54
C ALA A 28 14.38 -5.32 -4.02
N LEU A 29 14.41 -4.04 -3.59
CA LEU A 29 14.25 -3.68 -2.18
C LEU A 29 12.85 -4.08 -1.66
N SER A 30 11.81 -3.83 -2.44
CA SER A 30 10.44 -4.29 -2.18
C SER A 30 10.36 -5.81 -2.01
N GLY A 31 11.01 -6.58 -2.89
CA GLY A 31 11.05 -8.05 -2.82
C GLY A 31 11.74 -8.56 -1.55
N ILE A 32 12.83 -7.92 -1.13
CA ILE A 32 13.52 -8.25 0.14
C ILE A 32 12.59 -8.00 1.34
N ILE A 33 11.93 -6.84 1.37
CA ILE A 33 11.00 -6.51 2.45
C ILE A 33 9.84 -7.51 2.48
N GLN A 34 9.29 -7.87 1.32
CA GLN A 34 8.23 -8.88 1.22
C GLN A 34 8.69 -10.29 1.65
N ALA A 35 9.95 -10.65 1.41
CA ALA A 35 10.53 -11.91 1.87
C ALA A 35 10.75 -11.94 3.40
N VAL A 36 10.99 -10.79 4.01
CA VAL A 36 11.23 -10.64 5.46
C VAL A 36 9.93 -10.43 6.25
N VAL A 37 8.90 -9.85 5.65
CA VAL A 37 7.61 -9.53 6.31
C VAL A 37 6.61 -10.68 6.13
N SER A 38 6.43 -11.48 7.18
CA SER A 38 5.50 -12.62 7.14
C SER A 38 4.02 -12.19 7.25
N LYS A 39 3.26 -12.42 6.17
CA LYS A 39 1.80 -12.21 6.10
C LYS A 39 1.01 -12.98 7.18
N ALA A 40 1.60 -14.05 7.73
CA ALA A 40 1.01 -14.88 8.77
C ALA A 40 0.92 -14.19 10.15
N ARG A 41 1.93 -13.38 10.55
CA ARG A 41 1.91 -12.64 11.83
C ARG A 41 0.93 -11.47 11.84
N MET A 42 0.76 -10.82 10.69
CA MET A 42 -0.25 -9.77 10.50
C MET A 42 -1.64 -10.25 10.89
N ARG A 43 -2.01 -11.45 10.43
CA ARG A 43 -3.34 -12.01 10.64
C ARG A 43 -3.69 -12.19 12.12
N GLU A 44 -2.73 -12.62 12.93
CA GLU A 44 -2.92 -12.88 14.37
C GLU A 44 -3.02 -11.57 15.18
N GLN A 45 -2.37 -10.50 14.72
CA GLN A 45 -2.28 -9.24 15.44
C GLN A 45 -3.36 -8.20 15.06
N LEU A 46 -4.01 -8.30 13.89
CA LEU A 46 -5.00 -7.32 13.43
C LEU A 46 -6.47 -7.62 13.81
N GLY A 47 -6.71 -8.61 14.68
CA GLY A 47 -8.07 -9.04 15.07
C GLY A 47 -8.86 -8.03 15.92
N ARG A 48 -8.24 -6.95 16.40
CA ARG A 48 -8.86 -5.91 17.24
C ARG A 48 -8.75 -4.54 16.57
N SER A 49 -9.69 -3.64 16.83
CA SER A 49 -9.74 -2.27 16.30
C SER A 49 -9.03 -1.23 17.19
N GLY A 50 -7.98 -1.65 17.91
CA GLY A 50 -7.19 -0.78 18.76
C GLY A 50 -6.16 0.05 17.99
N VAL A 51 -5.61 1.06 18.65
CA VAL A 51 -4.61 1.98 18.08
C VAL A 51 -3.32 1.24 17.70
N ARG A 52 -2.97 0.20 18.46
CA ARG A 52 -1.78 -0.63 18.23
C ARG A 52 -1.92 -1.45 16.95
N GLU A 53 -3.10 -2.00 16.70
CA GLU A 53 -3.41 -2.82 15.54
C GLU A 53 -3.47 -1.98 14.26
N ILE A 54 -3.96 -0.75 14.35
CA ILE A 54 -3.91 0.23 13.26
C ILE A 54 -2.47 0.63 12.94
N ALA A 55 -1.64 0.90 13.96
CA ALA A 55 -0.23 1.23 13.77
C ALA A 55 0.57 0.07 13.17
N LEU A 56 0.31 -1.17 13.62
CA LEU A 56 0.91 -2.37 13.02
C LEU A 56 0.45 -2.54 11.58
N ALA A 57 -0.85 -2.43 11.30
CA ALA A 57 -1.39 -2.51 9.94
C ALA A 57 -0.78 -1.48 9.00
N ALA A 58 -0.61 -0.24 9.46
CA ALA A 58 0.07 0.80 8.71
C ALA A 58 1.56 0.44 8.48
N GLY A 59 2.30 0.05 9.52
CA GLY A 59 3.70 -0.36 9.36
C GLY A 59 3.88 -1.52 8.36
N TYR A 60 2.98 -2.49 8.39
CA TYR A 60 2.96 -3.57 7.41
C TYR A 60 2.56 -3.13 6.00
N GLY A 61 1.62 -2.20 5.87
CA GLY A 61 1.26 -1.60 4.59
C GLY A 61 2.45 -0.83 4.00
N ALA A 62 3.08 0.03 4.78
CA ALA A 62 4.27 0.79 4.38
C ALA A 62 5.43 -0.11 3.88
N ALA A 63 5.57 -1.30 4.48
CA ALA A 63 6.56 -2.29 4.06
C ALA A 63 6.13 -3.07 2.80
N SER A 64 4.83 -3.34 2.64
CA SER A 64 4.27 -4.06 1.50
C SER A 64 4.07 -3.09 0.34
N SER A 65 5.11 -2.83 -0.45
CA SER A 65 4.99 -2.14 -1.74
C SER A 65 4.10 -2.97 -2.68
N SER A 66 2.79 -2.74 -2.60
CA SER A 66 1.78 -3.45 -3.36
C SER A 66 1.07 -2.44 -4.25
N CYS A 67 0.96 -2.76 -5.54
CA CYS A 67 0.13 -2.00 -6.46
C CYS A 67 -1.30 -1.90 -5.93
N SER A 68 -2.01 -0.79 -6.17
CA SER A 68 -3.31 -0.48 -5.55
C SER A 68 -4.32 -1.65 -5.62
N TYR A 69 -4.30 -2.43 -6.70
CA TYR A 69 -5.10 -3.64 -6.83
C TYR A 69 -4.69 -4.76 -5.87
N ALA A 70 -3.40 -5.06 -5.77
CA ALA A 70 -2.89 -6.05 -4.82
C ALA A 70 -3.17 -5.62 -3.37
N ALA A 71 -3.00 -4.33 -3.05
CA ALA A 71 -3.31 -3.78 -1.73
C ALA A 71 -4.80 -3.93 -1.38
N ALA A 72 -5.70 -3.63 -2.33
CA ALA A 72 -7.15 -3.79 -2.14
C ALA A 72 -7.55 -5.25 -1.90
N THR A 73 -7.02 -6.18 -2.71
CA THR A 73 -7.28 -7.61 -2.54
C THR A 73 -6.76 -8.12 -1.20
N LEU A 74 -5.54 -7.73 -0.79
CA LEU A 74 -4.98 -8.12 0.50
C LEU A 74 -5.78 -7.55 1.68
N SER A 75 -6.17 -6.28 1.61
CA SER A 75 -7.02 -5.64 2.62
C SER A 75 -8.37 -6.35 2.77
N ARG A 76 -8.99 -6.72 1.64
CA ARG A 76 -10.24 -7.50 1.60
C ARG A 76 -10.06 -8.89 2.20
N THR A 77 -9.01 -9.60 1.81
CA THR A 77 -8.68 -10.92 2.36
C THR A 77 -8.41 -10.86 3.86
N LEU A 78 -7.70 -9.83 4.35
CA LEU A 78 -7.49 -9.58 5.78
C LEU A 78 -8.83 -9.37 6.50
N PHE A 79 -9.69 -8.53 5.95
CA PHE A 79 -11.01 -8.23 6.53
C PHE A 79 -11.90 -9.48 6.61
N LYS A 80 -12.00 -10.26 5.53
CA LYS A 80 -12.74 -11.53 5.50
C LYS A 80 -12.16 -12.58 6.46
N LYS A 81 -10.84 -12.61 6.63
CA LYS A 81 -10.15 -13.56 7.53
C LYS A 81 -10.23 -13.18 9.02
N GLY A 82 -10.96 -12.10 9.36
CA GLY A 82 -11.28 -11.73 10.73
C GLY A 82 -10.57 -10.47 11.24
N ALA A 83 -9.74 -9.81 10.44
CA ALA A 83 -9.21 -8.50 10.81
C ALA A 83 -10.35 -7.47 10.96
N ALA A 84 -10.17 -6.52 11.87
CA ALA A 84 -11.14 -5.43 11.99
C ALA A 84 -11.10 -4.53 10.75
N PHE A 85 -12.25 -3.92 10.41
CA PHE A 85 -12.38 -3.07 9.23
C PHE A 85 -11.37 -1.91 9.22
N THR A 86 -11.19 -1.25 10.37
CA THR A 86 -10.29 -0.10 10.50
C THR A 86 -8.81 -0.48 10.25
N PRO A 87 -8.22 -1.53 10.86
CA PRO A 87 -6.90 -2.03 10.49
C PRO A 87 -6.76 -2.45 9.02
N SER A 88 -7.76 -3.09 8.42
CA SER A 88 -7.70 -3.46 6.99
C SER A 88 -7.62 -2.22 6.09
N LEU A 89 -8.38 -1.17 6.39
CA LEU A 89 -8.30 0.09 5.66
C LEU A 89 -6.98 0.83 5.93
N ALA A 90 -6.49 0.81 7.17
CA ALA A 90 -5.19 1.40 7.50
C ALA A 90 -4.05 0.72 6.73
N PHE A 91 -4.08 -0.61 6.58
CA PHE A 91 -3.14 -1.35 5.73
C PHE A 91 -3.25 -0.90 4.26
N LEU A 92 -4.47 -0.78 3.74
CA LEU A 92 -4.72 -0.34 2.35
C LEU A 92 -4.15 1.05 2.07
N PHE A 93 -4.48 2.04 2.91
CA PHE A 93 -3.99 3.41 2.76
C PHE A 93 -2.47 3.50 2.96
N SER A 94 -1.92 2.74 3.90
CA SER A 94 -0.49 2.77 4.15
C SER A 94 0.32 2.10 3.05
N SER A 95 -0.21 1.06 2.41
CA SER A 95 0.45 0.37 1.30
C SER A 95 0.57 1.23 0.05
N THR A 96 -0.32 2.21 -0.10
CA THR A 96 -0.31 3.14 -1.25
C THR A 96 0.37 4.47 -0.96
N ASN A 97 0.44 4.92 0.30
CA ASN A 97 0.95 6.26 0.64
C ASN A 97 2.27 6.26 1.44
N LEU A 98 2.58 5.21 2.20
CA LEU A 98 3.78 5.17 3.06
C LEU A 98 4.84 4.19 2.53
N VAL A 99 4.75 3.80 1.26
CA VAL A 99 5.69 2.83 0.72
C VAL A 99 7.10 3.41 0.69
N VAL A 100 8.06 2.67 1.26
CA VAL A 100 9.46 3.09 1.38
C VAL A 100 10.06 3.39 0.00
N GLU A 101 9.66 2.63 -1.02
CA GLU A 101 10.06 2.82 -2.42
C GLU A 101 9.73 4.23 -2.95
N LEU A 102 8.49 4.69 -2.75
CA LEU A 102 8.04 6.02 -3.16
C LEU A 102 8.76 7.10 -2.34
N GLY A 103 8.99 6.83 -1.05
CA GLY A 103 9.76 7.72 -0.18
C GLY A 103 11.19 7.95 -0.68
N VAL A 104 11.88 6.90 -1.12
CA VAL A 104 13.22 6.99 -1.71
C VAL A 104 13.19 7.77 -3.03
N ILE A 105 12.21 7.51 -3.90
CA ILE A 105 12.06 8.22 -5.17
C ILE A 105 11.82 9.73 -4.94
N LEU A 106 10.90 10.08 -4.04
CA LEU A 106 10.62 11.47 -3.67
C LEU A 106 11.83 12.14 -3.04
N TYR A 107 12.58 11.42 -2.21
CA TYR A 107 13.79 11.94 -1.57
C TYR A 107 14.84 12.34 -2.61
N LEU A 108 15.02 11.53 -3.65
CA LEU A 108 15.97 11.79 -4.72
C LEU A 108 15.53 12.91 -5.67
N LEU A 109 14.23 13.04 -5.94
CA LEU A 109 13.71 14.01 -6.91
C LEU A 109 13.37 15.38 -6.31
N LEU A 110 12.70 15.41 -5.16
CA LEU A 110 12.15 16.63 -4.53
C LEU A 110 12.87 17.00 -3.23
N GLY A 111 13.72 16.11 -2.70
CA GLY A 111 14.47 16.33 -1.47
C GLY A 111 13.74 15.90 -0.20
N TRP A 112 14.47 15.94 0.92
CA TRP A 112 14.03 15.36 2.19
C TRP A 112 12.78 16.01 2.80
N GLN A 113 12.57 17.31 2.55
CA GLN A 113 11.41 18.05 3.08
C GLN A 113 10.09 17.51 2.53
N PHE A 114 10.07 17.16 1.24
CA PHE A 114 8.87 16.63 0.60
C PHE A 114 8.60 15.18 1.04
N THR A 115 9.65 14.35 1.17
CA THR A 115 9.52 12.98 1.67
C THR A 115 8.95 12.94 3.09
N VAL A 116 9.46 13.79 3.99
CA VAL A 116 8.96 13.88 5.36
C VAL A 116 7.52 14.40 5.38
N GLY A 117 7.22 15.40 4.53
CA GLY A 117 5.86 15.92 4.37
C GLY A 117 4.86 14.85 3.92
N GLU A 118 5.23 14.04 2.92
CA GLU A 118 4.41 12.92 2.43
C GLU A 118 4.17 11.89 3.54
N TRP A 119 5.21 11.48 4.27
CA TRP A 119 5.06 10.49 5.34
C TRP A 119 4.19 11.01 6.48
N ILE A 120 4.37 12.27 6.88
CA ILE A 120 3.51 12.90 7.90
C ILE A 120 2.06 13.00 7.38
N GLY A 121 1.88 13.45 6.13
CA GLY A 121 0.58 13.54 5.48
C GLY A 121 -0.15 12.20 5.43
N GLY A 122 0.55 11.14 5.05
CA GLY A 122 0.02 9.78 5.03
C GLY A 122 -0.38 9.28 6.42
N VAL A 123 0.44 9.51 7.46
CA VAL A 123 0.08 9.16 8.85
C VAL A 123 -1.15 9.95 9.31
N VAL A 124 -1.20 11.25 9.03
CA VAL A 124 -2.35 12.11 9.37
C VAL A 124 -3.60 11.62 8.65
N LEU A 125 -3.49 11.23 7.38
CA LEU A 125 -4.60 10.70 6.59
C LEU A 125 -5.12 9.38 7.20
N ILE A 126 -4.23 8.46 7.58
CA ILE A 126 -4.62 7.21 8.26
C ILE A 126 -5.29 7.51 9.61
N ALA A 127 -4.82 8.51 10.35
CA ALA A 127 -5.43 8.92 11.63
C ALA A 127 -6.83 9.50 11.42
N ILE A 128 -7.00 10.42 10.45
CA ILE A 128 -8.29 11.00 10.09
C ILE A 128 -9.26 9.92 9.61
N MET A 129 -8.80 9.02 8.73
CA MET A 129 -9.59 7.89 8.25
C MET A 129 -10.02 7.00 9.42
N SER A 130 -9.09 6.67 10.32
CA SER A 130 -9.38 5.84 11.49
C SER A 130 -10.41 6.48 12.41
N LEU A 131 -10.33 7.80 12.59
CA LEU A 131 -11.29 8.57 13.36
C LEU A 131 -12.67 8.60 12.69
N LEU A 132 -12.73 8.90 11.39
CA LEU A 132 -13.96 8.91 10.60
C LEU A 132 -14.63 7.54 10.60
N VAL A 133 -13.88 6.45 10.42
CA VAL A 133 -14.43 5.09 10.46
C VAL A 133 -14.92 4.73 11.86
N LYS A 134 -14.25 5.19 12.92
CA LYS A 134 -14.76 5.02 14.30
C LYS A 134 -16.03 5.82 14.57
N LEU A 135 -16.13 7.05 14.04
CA LEU A 135 -17.29 7.92 14.23
C LEU A 135 -18.50 7.47 13.41
N THR A 136 -18.27 7.07 12.17
CA THR A 136 -19.32 6.66 11.22
C THR A 136 -19.64 5.16 11.32
N TYR A 137 -18.99 4.42 12.23
CA TYR A 137 -18.91 2.95 12.28
C TYR A 137 -20.25 2.27 11.97
N PRO A 138 -20.50 1.88 10.70
CA PRO A 138 -21.78 1.37 10.30
C PRO A 138 -21.78 -0.13 10.60
N LYS A 139 -22.12 -0.49 11.85
CA LYS A 139 -22.09 -1.88 12.34
C LYS A 139 -22.82 -2.83 11.39
N LYS A 140 -23.98 -2.40 10.87
CA LYS A 140 -24.76 -3.16 9.88
C LYS A 140 -24.01 -3.40 8.57
N LEU A 141 -23.39 -2.37 7.98
CA LEU A 141 -22.66 -2.53 6.71
C LEU A 141 -21.40 -3.39 6.87
N VAL A 142 -20.74 -3.31 8.02
CA VAL A 142 -19.55 -4.13 8.33
C VAL A 142 -19.93 -5.60 8.53
N GLU A 143 -21.06 -5.89 9.21
CA GLU A 143 -21.58 -7.25 9.36
C GLU A 143 -22.11 -7.80 8.03
N GLU A 144 -22.84 -7.00 7.25
CA GLU A 144 -23.37 -7.39 5.94
C GLU A 144 -22.24 -7.67 4.94
N ALA A 145 -21.19 -6.83 4.92
CA ALA A 145 -19.99 -7.08 4.11
C ALA A 145 -19.18 -8.31 4.56
N ARG A 146 -19.31 -8.73 5.83
CA ARG A 146 -18.69 -9.95 6.36
C ARG A 146 -19.54 -11.19 6.07
N ALA A 147 -20.87 -11.06 6.10
CA ALA A 147 -21.83 -12.12 5.84
C ALA A 147 -22.09 -12.35 4.34
N HIS A 148 -21.72 -11.39 3.47
CA HIS A 148 -21.75 -11.57 2.02
C HIS A 148 -20.75 -12.65 1.57
N GLU A 149 -21.27 -13.86 1.41
CA GLU A 149 -20.62 -14.94 0.67
C GLU A 149 -20.54 -14.57 -0.82
N GLU A 150 -19.38 -14.79 -1.43
CA GLU A 150 -19.16 -14.46 -2.83
C GLU A 150 -19.85 -15.49 -3.71
N THR A 151 -20.93 -15.09 -4.37
CA THR A 151 -21.55 -15.84 -5.46
C THR A 151 -20.71 -15.80 -6.75
N GLY A 152 -19.38 -15.97 -6.64
CA GLY A 152 -18.47 -15.94 -7.76
C GLY A 152 -17.02 -16.17 -7.35
N GLY A 153 -16.48 -17.33 -7.72
CA GLY A 153 -15.06 -17.64 -7.58
C GLY A 153 -14.17 -16.63 -8.30
N GLY A 154 -13.08 -16.23 -7.65
CA GLY A 154 -12.11 -15.28 -8.17
C GLY A 154 -10.70 -15.74 -7.85
N HIS A 155 -10.22 -16.62 -8.73
CA HIS A 155 -8.86 -17.02 -9.13
C HIS A 155 -7.69 -17.03 -8.12
N GLU A 156 -7.09 -18.23 -8.08
CA GLU A 156 -5.71 -18.58 -7.75
C GLU A 156 -4.66 -17.68 -8.42
#